data_AF-A0A5E4KBA8-F1
#
_entry.id   AF-A0A5E4KBA8-F1
#
_cell.length_a   1.000
_cell.length_b   1.000
_cell.length_c   1.000
_cell.angle_alpha   90.00
_cell.angle_beta   90.00
_cell.angle_gamma   90.00
#
_symmetry.space_group_name_H-M   'P 1'
#
loop_
_entity.id
_entity.type
_entity.pdbx_description
1 polymer ?
#
loop_
_entity_poly.entity_id
_entity_poly.type
_entity_poly.pdbx_seq_one_letter_code
_entity_poly.pdbx_strand_id
1 'polypeptide(L)'
;MNRNIVLELFLIVSIASIWISGAFAMQQYLDTYNTTFSTNGTCSICHVNPAGGGTLNSYGMNFSNQPNHSDVAGGGTKAALTAIGQAPAITSTATTTATSMVTTTSTATSMVTATSTATSAATAPPLIATPVSTETQMPIVTQVITTPAPTPTPSTPGFGLGVFIAGLLACYFILKRHNN
;
A
#
# COMPACT_ATOMS: atom_id res chain seq x y z
N MET A 1 -31.36 34.47 2.62
CA MET A 1 -30.05 33.92 2.22
C MET A 1 -29.83 34.22 0.74
N ASN A 2 -28.67 34.77 0.37
CA ASN A 2 -28.44 35.16 -1.02
C ASN A 2 -28.34 33.91 -1.90
N ARG A 3 -29.12 33.84 -2.98
CA ARG A 3 -29.18 32.64 -3.86
C ARG A 3 -27.79 32.24 -4.38
N ASN A 4 -26.92 33.24 -4.52
CA ASN A 4 -25.54 33.09 -4.93
C ASN A 4 -24.69 32.34 -3.89
N ILE A 5 -24.90 32.55 -2.59
CA ILE A 5 -24.16 31.88 -1.51
C ILE A 5 -24.48 30.37 -1.48
N VAL A 6 -25.75 29.99 -1.72
CA VAL A 6 -26.14 28.57 -1.78
C VAL A 6 -25.47 27.87 -2.95
N LEU A 7 -25.47 28.52 -4.12
CA LEU A 7 -24.87 27.98 -5.33
C LEU A 7 -23.35 27.85 -5.18
N GLU A 8 -22.70 28.83 -4.55
CA GLU A 8 -21.26 28.80 -4.27
C GLU A 8 -20.88 27.66 -3.32
N LEU A 9 -21.62 27.47 -2.23
CA LEU A 9 -21.40 26.35 -1.29
C LEU A 9 -21.59 25.00 -1.98
N PHE A 10 -22.62 24.85 -2.80
CA PHE A 10 -22.87 23.62 -3.55
C PHE A 10 -21.74 23.31 -4.54
N LEU A 11 -21.19 24.33 -5.21
CA LEU A 11 -20.05 24.18 -6.12
C LEU A 11 -18.80 23.71 -5.38
N ILE A 12 -18.47 24.33 -4.25
CA ILE A 12 -17.29 23.97 -3.43
C ILE A 12 -17.40 22.52 -2.95
N VAL A 13 -18.58 22.11 -2.46
CA VAL A 13 -18.83 20.73 -2.01
C VAL A 13 -18.71 19.73 -3.17
N SER A 14 -19.21 20.07 -4.35
CA SER A 14 -19.12 19.22 -5.54
C SER A 14 -17.67 19.01 -5.95
N ILE A 15 -16.86 20.08 -5.97
CA ILE A 15 -15.43 20.00 -6.30
C ILE A 15 -14.69 19.18 -5.22
N ALA A 16 -14.93 19.44 -3.94
CA ALA A 16 -14.27 18.72 -2.85
C ALA A 16 -14.59 17.22 -2.85
N SER A 17 -15.80 16.83 -3.26
CA SER A 17 -16.22 15.42 -3.30
C SER A 17 -15.45 14.60 -4.35
N ILE A 18 -14.97 15.22 -5.44
CA ILE A 18 -14.20 14.53 -6.49
C ILE A 18 -12.82 14.08 -5.98
N TRP A 19 -12.21 14.85 -5.08
CA TRP A 19 -10.86 14.56 -4.58
C TRP A 19 -10.82 13.49 -3.49
N ILE A 20 -11.93 13.29 -2.76
CA ILE A 20 -11.97 12.39 -1.60
C ILE A 20 -11.97 10.91 -2.02
N SER A 21 -12.51 10.58 -3.19
CA SER A 21 -12.69 9.18 -3.64
C SER A 21 -11.37 8.39 -3.78
N GLY A 22 -10.27 9.06 -4.10
CA GLY A 22 -8.97 8.39 -4.32
C GLY A 22 -8.36 7.79 -3.03
N ALA A 23 -8.49 8.47 -1.90
CA ALA A 23 -7.88 8.04 -0.64
C ALA A 23 -8.59 6.80 -0.06
N PHE A 24 -9.91 6.68 -0.25
CA PHE A 24 -10.68 5.55 0.26
C PHE A 24 -10.49 4.26 -0.54
N ALA A 25 -10.31 4.36 -1.86
CA ALA A 25 -10.07 3.19 -2.71
C ALA A 25 -8.79 2.44 -2.30
N MET A 26 -7.76 3.20 -1.92
CA MET A 26 -6.46 2.65 -1.54
C MET A 26 -6.52 1.83 -0.24
N GLN A 27 -7.25 2.32 0.76
CA GLN A 27 -7.37 1.62 2.04
C GLN A 27 -8.20 0.34 1.91
N GLN A 28 -9.30 0.39 1.14
CA GLN A 28 -10.13 -0.80 0.89
C GLN A 28 -9.37 -1.89 0.14
N TYR A 29 -8.52 -1.50 -0.83
CA TYR A 29 -7.65 -2.44 -1.52
C TYR A 29 -6.70 -3.14 -0.54
N LEU A 30 -6.02 -2.37 0.32
CA LEU A 30 -5.05 -2.92 1.26
C LEU A 30 -5.70 -3.88 2.27
N ASP A 31 -6.88 -3.52 2.78
CA ASP A 31 -7.68 -4.39 3.66
C ASP A 31 -8.08 -5.68 2.93
N THR A 32 -8.51 -5.58 1.67
CA THR A 32 -8.88 -6.76 0.86
C THR A 32 -7.68 -7.66 0.58
N TYR A 33 -6.50 -7.08 0.31
CA TYR A 33 -5.26 -7.82 0.12
C TYR A 33 -4.85 -8.57 1.41
N ASN A 34 -4.81 -7.84 2.53
CA ASN A 34 -4.39 -8.37 3.83
C ASN A 34 -5.30 -9.51 4.29
N THR A 35 -6.61 -9.38 4.09
CA THR A 35 -7.59 -10.42 4.40
C THR A 35 -7.53 -11.61 3.43
N THR A 36 -7.30 -11.39 2.13
CA THR A 36 -7.23 -12.46 1.13
C THR A 36 -6.02 -13.36 1.35
N PHE A 37 -4.87 -12.79 1.70
CA PHE A 37 -3.61 -13.53 1.84
C PHE A 37 -3.15 -13.70 3.30
N SER A 38 -3.95 -13.28 4.28
CA SER A 38 -3.60 -13.31 5.71
C SER A 38 -2.24 -12.64 6.01
N THR A 39 -2.04 -11.43 5.46
CA THR A 39 -0.79 -10.66 5.63
C THR A 39 -1.04 -9.29 6.26
N ASN A 40 0.03 -8.62 6.70
CA ASN A 40 0.03 -7.22 7.13
C ASN A 40 0.83 -6.37 6.14
N GLY A 41 0.37 -6.39 4.89
CA GLY A 41 0.91 -5.61 3.81
C GLY A 41 0.77 -4.10 4.02
N THR A 42 1.59 -3.35 3.31
CA THR A 42 1.51 -1.87 3.23
C THR A 42 1.36 -1.43 1.77
N CYS A 43 1.21 -0.13 1.55
CA CYS A 43 1.09 0.47 0.22
C CYS A 43 2.25 0.12 -0.73
N SER A 44 3.42 -0.25 -0.19
CA SER A 44 4.58 -0.71 -0.98
C SER A 44 4.32 -1.95 -1.83
N ILE A 45 3.25 -2.71 -1.53
CA ILE A 45 2.87 -3.87 -2.34
C ILE A 45 2.48 -3.45 -3.76
N CYS A 46 1.83 -2.30 -3.93
CA CYS A 46 1.35 -1.84 -5.24
C CYS A 46 2.03 -0.57 -5.73
N HIS A 47 2.55 0.25 -4.83
CA HIS A 47 3.21 1.50 -5.17
C HIS A 47 4.70 1.41 -4.95
N VAL A 48 5.46 2.14 -5.75
CA VAL A 48 6.90 2.33 -5.52
C VAL A 48 7.13 3.16 -4.24
N ASN A 49 6.25 4.13 -3.95
CA ASN A 49 6.31 4.92 -2.72
C ASN A 49 5.46 4.28 -1.60
N PRO A 50 6.05 3.82 -0.49
CA PRO A 50 5.32 3.23 0.64
C PRO A 50 4.41 4.21 1.37
N ALA A 51 4.61 5.53 1.25
CA ALA A 51 3.71 6.53 1.85
C ALA A 51 2.33 6.59 1.15
N GLY A 52 2.17 5.86 0.04
CA GLY A 52 0.96 5.83 -0.76
C GLY A 52 0.96 6.85 -1.89
N GLY A 53 0.25 6.49 -2.96
CA GLY A 53 0.23 7.26 -4.21
C GLY A 53 1.48 7.10 -5.07
N GLY A 54 1.53 7.88 -6.16
CA GLY A 54 2.60 7.80 -7.17
C GLY A 54 2.48 6.58 -8.08
N THR A 55 3.56 6.32 -8.83
CA THR A 55 3.62 5.26 -9.84
C THR A 55 3.44 3.87 -9.23
N LEU A 56 2.67 3.02 -9.91
CA LEU A 56 2.52 1.61 -9.55
C LEU A 56 3.81 0.83 -9.82
N ASN A 57 4.12 -0.13 -8.96
CA ASN A 57 5.15 -1.12 -9.23
C ASN A 57 4.60 -2.22 -10.18
N SER A 58 5.40 -3.24 -10.51
CA SER A 58 4.96 -4.30 -11.43
C SER A 58 3.74 -5.07 -10.92
N TYR A 59 3.63 -5.29 -9.61
CA TYR A 59 2.50 -5.98 -9.01
C TYR A 59 1.22 -5.13 -9.09
N GLY A 60 1.32 -3.84 -8.73
CA GLY A 60 0.20 -2.89 -8.85
C GLY A 60 -0.28 -2.74 -10.29
N MET A 61 0.63 -2.72 -11.27
CA MET A 61 0.27 -2.71 -12.69
C MET A 61 -0.49 -3.97 -13.10
N ASN A 62 -0.02 -5.16 -12.69
CA ASN A 62 -0.71 -6.43 -12.97
C ASN A 62 -2.12 -6.47 -12.37
N PHE A 63 -2.29 -5.91 -11.16
CA PHE A 63 -3.60 -5.76 -10.53
C PHE A 63 -4.51 -4.80 -11.31
N SER A 64 -4.00 -3.61 -11.68
CA SER A 64 -4.79 -2.61 -12.43
C SER A 64 -5.23 -3.11 -13.81
N ASN A 65 -4.49 -4.07 -14.39
CA ASN A 65 -4.83 -4.71 -15.66
C ASN A 65 -5.90 -5.80 -15.52
N GLN A 66 -6.27 -6.21 -14.30
CA GLN A 66 -7.33 -7.19 -14.11
C GLN A 66 -8.71 -6.58 -14.40
N PRO A 67 -9.61 -7.35 -15.04
CA PRO A 67 -10.99 -6.94 -15.17
C PRO A 67 -11.62 -6.81 -13.78
N ASN A 68 -12.47 -5.80 -13.59
CA ASN A 68 -13.22 -5.55 -12.36
C ASN A 68 -12.36 -5.28 -11.11
N HIS A 69 -11.08 -4.91 -11.25
CA HIS A 69 -10.23 -4.59 -10.10
C HIS A 69 -10.80 -3.46 -9.20
N SER A 70 -11.62 -2.57 -9.79
CA SER A 70 -12.30 -1.46 -9.12
C SER A 70 -13.67 -1.81 -8.53
N ASP A 71 -14.21 -3.01 -8.77
CA ASP A 71 -15.50 -3.43 -8.24
C ASP A 71 -15.37 -3.99 -6.82
N VAL A 72 -15.30 -3.09 -5.84
CA VAL A 72 -15.18 -3.47 -4.43
C VAL A 72 -16.46 -4.11 -3.93
N ALA A 73 -17.63 -3.56 -4.29
CA ALA A 73 -18.92 -4.01 -3.78
C ALA A 73 -19.34 -5.38 -4.33
N GLY A 74 -19.07 -5.66 -5.61
CA GLY A 74 -19.34 -6.94 -6.24
C GLY A 74 -18.25 -8.01 -6.04
N GLY A 75 -17.17 -7.66 -5.32
CA GLY A 75 -16.08 -8.59 -5.01
C GLY A 75 -15.06 -8.77 -6.15
N GLY A 76 -15.15 -7.97 -7.23
CA GLY A 76 -14.20 -7.96 -8.34
C GLY A 76 -12.77 -7.69 -7.89
N THR A 77 -12.55 -6.81 -6.91
CA THR A 77 -11.23 -6.57 -6.31
C THR A 77 -10.60 -7.86 -5.75
N LYS A 78 -11.38 -8.66 -5.01
CA LYS A 78 -10.89 -9.93 -4.44
C LYS A 78 -10.62 -10.98 -5.52
N ALA A 79 -11.47 -11.04 -6.55
CA ALA A 79 -11.27 -11.93 -7.69
C ALA A 79 -9.99 -11.57 -8.46
N ALA A 80 -9.77 -10.28 -8.72
CA ALA A 80 -8.57 -9.76 -9.36
C ALA A 80 -7.29 -10.07 -8.56
N LEU A 81 -7.33 -9.88 -7.23
CA LEU A 81 -6.22 -10.23 -6.33
C LEU A 81 -5.91 -11.74 -6.38
N THR A 82 -6.94 -12.57 -6.30
CA THR A 82 -6.78 -14.03 -6.39
C THR A 82 -6.18 -14.44 -7.75
N ALA A 83 -6.57 -13.76 -8.83
CA ALA A 83 -6.10 -14.05 -10.19
C ALA A 83 -4.60 -13.76 -10.39
N ILE A 84 -4.08 -12.67 -9.82
CA ILE A 84 -2.65 -12.34 -9.91
C ILE A 84 -1.80 -13.04 -8.84
N GLY A 85 -2.43 -13.57 -7.80
CA GLY A 85 -1.78 -14.21 -6.66
C GLY A 85 -1.17 -13.22 -5.67
N GLN A 86 -0.54 -13.76 -4.63
CA GLN A 86 0.13 -12.97 -3.61
C GLN A 86 1.36 -12.26 -4.19
N ALA A 87 1.61 -11.01 -3.78
CA ALA A 87 2.82 -10.32 -4.19
C ALA A 87 4.05 -11.10 -3.68
N PRO A 88 5.15 -11.15 -4.47
CA PRO A 88 6.40 -11.74 -4.01
C PRO A 88 6.79 -11.13 -2.66
N ALA A 89 7.10 -11.99 -1.68
CA ALA A 89 7.55 -11.52 -0.39
C ALA A 89 8.82 -10.68 -0.61
N ILE A 90 8.68 -9.36 -0.52
CA ILE A 90 9.82 -8.49 -0.33
C ILE A 90 10.30 -8.86 1.06
N THR A 91 11.32 -9.72 1.13
CA THR A 91 12.07 -9.92 2.37
C THR A 91 12.52 -8.54 2.75
N SER A 92 11.81 -7.91 3.68
CA SER A 92 12.23 -6.64 4.23
C SER A 92 13.52 -6.99 4.93
N THR A 93 14.64 -6.76 4.26
CA THR A 93 15.94 -6.69 4.92
C THR A 93 15.77 -5.51 5.85
N ALA A 94 15.25 -5.77 7.05
CA ALA A 94 15.28 -4.84 8.13
C ALA A 94 16.76 -4.60 8.34
N THR A 95 17.29 -3.55 7.70
CA THR A 95 18.54 -2.95 8.10
C THR A 95 18.25 -2.41 9.49
N THR A 96 18.42 -3.27 10.49
CA THR A 96 18.64 -2.87 11.86
C THR A 96 19.87 -1.99 11.80
N THR A 97 19.63 -0.69 11.58
CA THR A 97 20.59 0.34 11.89
C THR A 97 20.68 0.27 13.40
N ALA A 98 21.57 -0.59 13.88
CA ALA A 98 22.01 -0.54 15.25
C ALA A 98 22.64 0.84 15.40
N THR A 99 21.84 1.79 15.87
CA THR A 99 22.33 3.08 16.36
C THR A 99 23.12 2.75 17.63
N SER A 100 24.32 2.23 17.43
CA SER A 100 25.34 2.24 18.46
C SER A 100 25.66 3.71 18.68
N MET A 101 25.24 4.25 19.82
CA MET A 101 25.69 5.56 20.29
C MET A 101 27.19 5.46 20.56
N VAL A 102 28.01 5.54 19.51
CA VAL A 102 29.44 5.78 19.63
C VAL A 102 29.67 7.27 19.41
N THR A 103 29.83 7.98 20.52
CA THR A 103 30.44 9.31 20.55
C THR A 103 31.83 9.20 19.93
N THR A 104 31.97 9.61 18.67
CA THR A 104 33.26 9.65 17.96
C THR A 104 33.72 11.09 17.85
N THR A 105 34.81 11.39 18.55
CA THR A 105 35.65 12.58 18.34
C THR A 105 36.26 12.49 16.94
N SER A 106 35.96 13.47 16.08
CA SER A 106 36.47 13.55 14.72
C SER A 106 37.92 14.03 14.69
N THR A 107 38.82 13.17 14.22
CA THR A 107 40.10 13.59 13.61
C THR A 107 39.95 13.40 12.11
N ALA A 108 39.99 14.50 11.36
CA ALA A 108 39.92 14.51 9.91
C ALA A 108 41.23 13.98 9.31
N THR A 109 41.16 13.09 8.32
CA THR A 109 42.26 12.87 7.37
C THR A 109 41.73 12.42 5.99
N SER A 110 42.01 13.30 5.03
CA SER A 110 42.06 13.24 3.56
C SER A 110 41.81 11.95 2.76
N MET A 111 41.00 12.16 1.72
CA MET A 111 41.16 11.83 0.28
C MET A 111 41.97 10.59 -0.12
N VAL A 112 41.28 9.64 -0.79
CA VAL A 112 41.80 8.97 -2.01
C VAL A 112 40.64 8.72 -2.98
N THR A 113 40.75 9.29 -4.17
CA THR A 113 39.95 9.00 -5.37
C THR A 113 40.41 7.67 -5.97
N ALA A 114 39.48 6.75 -6.23
CA ALA A 114 39.73 5.57 -7.05
C ALA A 114 38.72 5.50 -8.20
N THR A 115 39.23 5.70 -9.41
CA THR A 115 38.61 5.40 -10.69
C THR A 115 38.71 3.89 -10.93
N SER A 116 37.60 3.22 -11.22
CA SER A 116 37.60 1.82 -11.63
C SER A 116 36.84 1.65 -12.95
N THR A 117 37.64 1.29 -13.95
CA THR A 117 37.35 1.00 -15.35
C THR A 117 36.45 -0.22 -15.52
N ALA A 118 35.49 -0.13 -16.46
CA ALA A 118 34.68 -1.25 -16.93
C ALA A 118 35.54 -2.27 -17.70
N THR A 119 35.28 -3.57 -17.51
CA THR A 119 35.79 -4.62 -18.41
C THR A 119 34.74 -5.70 -18.57
N SER A 120 34.15 -5.76 -19.76
CA SER A 120 33.37 -6.88 -20.26
C SER A 120 34.33 -7.97 -20.78
N ALA A 121 34.12 -9.21 -20.38
CA ALA A 121 34.65 -10.38 -21.09
C ALA A 121 33.66 -11.54 -20.95
N ALA A 122 33.02 -11.87 -22.07
CA ALA A 122 32.26 -13.10 -22.26
C ALA A 122 33.24 -14.24 -22.53
N THR A 123 33.18 -15.29 -21.72
CA THR A 123 33.76 -16.60 -22.03
C THR A 123 32.84 -17.66 -21.43
N ALA A 124 32.27 -18.52 -22.26
CA ALA A 124 31.55 -19.72 -21.85
C ALA A 124 32.54 -20.88 -21.64
N PRO A 125 32.56 -21.55 -20.47
CA PRO A 125 33.22 -22.84 -20.28
C PRO A 125 32.20 -23.97 -19.97
N PRO A 126 32.64 -25.24 -20.02
CA PRO A 126 31.83 -26.39 -20.38
C PRO A 126 30.99 -26.97 -19.24
N LEU A 127 29.97 -27.75 -19.63
CA LEU A 127 29.18 -28.65 -18.80
C LEU A 127 30.08 -29.56 -17.95
N ILE A 128 30.14 -29.29 -16.65
CA ILE A 128 30.67 -30.20 -15.63
C ILE A 128 29.49 -30.59 -14.74
N ALA A 129 29.23 -31.88 -14.66
CA ALA A 129 28.17 -32.46 -13.84
C ALA A 129 28.39 -32.15 -12.36
N THR A 130 27.41 -31.45 -11.76
CA THR A 130 27.38 -31.15 -10.33
C THR A 130 27.11 -32.44 -9.53
N PRO A 131 27.86 -32.73 -8.46
CA PRO A 131 27.59 -33.86 -7.58
C PRO A 131 26.29 -33.63 -6.81
N VAL A 132 25.48 -34.69 -6.71
CA VAL A 132 24.28 -34.75 -5.88
C VAL A 132 24.69 -34.57 -4.42
N SER A 133 24.28 -33.44 -3.84
CA SER A 133 24.44 -33.17 -2.41
C SER A 133 23.33 -33.89 -1.65
N THR A 134 23.68 -34.97 -0.96
CA THR A 134 22.79 -35.64 0.01
C THR A 134 22.67 -34.76 1.24
N GLU A 135 21.59 -33.99 1.32
CA GLU A 135 21.26 -33.17 2.47
C GLU A 135 20.63 -34.04 3.57
N THR A 136 21.36 -34.21 4.67
CA THR A 136 20.83 -34.81 5.89
C THR A 136 19.80 -33.84 6.48
N GLN A 137 18.53 -34.13 6.24
CA GLN A 137 17.40 -33.38 6.75
C GLN A 137 17.36 -33.46 8.28
N MET A 138 17.64 -32.35 8.96
CA MET A 138 17.28 -32.20 10.37
C MET A 138 15.75 -32.12 10.49
N PRO A 139 15.15 -32.70 11.54
CA PRO A 139 13.72 -32.58 11.79
C PRO A 139 13.36 -31.10 12.01
N ILE A 140 12.58 -30.56 11.08
CA ILE A 140 11.97 -29.23 11.20
C ILE A 140 11.00 -29.28 12.38
N VAL A 141 11.38 -28.62 13.47
CA VAL A 141 10.45 -28.33 14.57
C VAL A 141 9.59 -27.16 14.13
N THR A 142 8.42 -27.47 13.58
CA THR A 142 7.39 -26.49 13.26
C THR A 142 6.92 -25.84 14.56
N GLN A 143 7.45 -24.67 14.88
CA GLN A 143 6.89 -23.85 15.96
C GLN A 143 5.54 -23.30 15.48
N VAL A 144 4.47 -23.77 16.10
CA VAL A 144 3.11 -23.24 15.93
C VAL A 144 3.08 -21.87 16.60
N ILE A 145 3.44 -20.83 15.84
CA ILE A 145 3.23 -19.44 16.27
C ILE A 145 1.74 -19.17 16.10
N THR A 146 0.98 -19.33 17.19
CA THR A 146 -0.43 -18.94 17.25
C THR A 146 -0.51 -17.42 17.19
N THR A 147 -0.55 -16.88 15.98
CA THR A 147 -0.78 -15.46 15.75
C THR A 147 -2.22 -15.15 16.16
N PRO A 148 -2.47 -14.24 17.11
CA PRO A 148 -3.82 -13.90 17.53
C PRO A 148 -4.60 -13.41 16.30
N ALA A 149 -5.80 -13.96 16.10
CA ALA A 149 -6.69 -13.54 15.03
C ALA A 149 -6.90 -12.01 15.16
N PRO A 150 -6.60 -11.23 14.12
CA PRO A 150 -6.78 -9.78 14.18
C PRO A 150 -8.25 -9.51 14.47
N THR A 151 -8.50 -8.74 15.54
CA THR A 151 -9.85 -8.26 15.84
C THR A 151 -10.27 -7.37 14.67
N PRO A 152 -11.34 -7.72 13.93
CA PRO A 152 -11.78 -6.90 12.81
C PRO A 152 -12.16 -5.54 13.37
N THR A 153 -11.38 -4.52 13.03
CA THR A 153 -11.78 -3.14 13.27
C THR A 153 -12.97 -2.90 12.35
N PRO A 154 -14.14 -2.49 12.85
CA PRO A 154 -15.30 -2.26 12.02
C PRO A 154 -15.05 -1.05 11.11
N SER A 155 -14.51 -1.31 9.91
CA SER A 155 -14.51 -0.36 8.80
C SER A 155 -15.96 -0.14 8.41
N THR A 156 -16.55 0.93 8.92
CA THR A 156 -17.91 1.35 8.58
C THR A 156 -17.84 2.13 7.27
N PRO A 157 -18.13 1.52 6.10
CA PRO A 157 -17.99 2.21 4.83
C PRO A 157 -19.23 3.10 4.67
N GLY A 158 -19.02 4.41 4.45
CA GLY A 158 -20.07 5.31 4.00
C GLY A 158 -20.81 6.13 5.06
N PHE A 159 -20.53 5.97 6.36
CA PHE A 159 -21.18 6.82 7.38
C PHE A 159 -20.82 8.31 7.22
N GLY A 160 -19.60 8.61 6.78
CA GLY A 160 -19.15 9.98 6.54
C GLY A 160 -19.98 10.72 5.48
N LEU A 161 -20.36 10.05 4.39
CA LEU A 161 -21.16 10.66 3.32
C LEU A 161 -22.60 10.89 3.78
N GLY A 162 -23.19 9.92 4.48
CA GLY A 162 -24.54 10.03 5.03
C GLY A 162 -24.66 11.17 6.05
N VAL A 163 -23.72 11.25 6.99
CA VAL A 163 -23.67 12.34 7.99
C VAL A 163 -23.42 13.69 7.33
N PHE A 164 -22.58 13.74 6.31
CA PHE A 164 -22.31 14.97 5.57
C PHE A 164 -23.54 15.49 4.80
N ILE A 165 -24.25 14.61 4.09
CA ILE A 165 -25.50 14.97 3.38
C ILE A 165 -26.59 15.38 4.38
N ALA A 166 -26.76 14.63 5.46
CA ALA A 166 -27.73 14.96 6.52
C ALA A 166 -27.41 16.32 7.17
N GLY A 167 -26.13 16.60 7.41
CA GLY A 167 -25.66 17.88 7.94
C GLY A 167 -25.93 19.05 7.00
N LEU A 168 -25.69 18.88 5.69
CA LEU A 168 -26.02 19.90 4.68
C LEU A 168 -27.52 20.16 4.60
N LEU A 169 -28.35 19.11 4.62
CA LEU A 169 -29.80 19.24 4.64
C LEU A 169 -30.29 19.95 5.91
N ALA A 170 -29.76 19.60 7.08
CA ALA A 170 -30.08 20.26 8.34
C ALA A 170 -29.69 21.75 8.32
N CYS A 171 -28.49 22.09 7.85
CA CYS A 171 -28.07 23.48 7.66
C CYS A 171 -29.01 24.25 6.73
N TYR A 172 -29.38 23.64 5.59
CA TYR A 172 -30.32 24.25 4.65
C TYR A 172 -31.68 24.55 5.31
N PHE A 173 -32.22 23.61 6.10
CA PHE A 173 -33.50 23.81 6.81
C PHE A 173 -33.44 24.90 7.87
N ILE A 174 -32.37 24.97 8.67
CA ILE A 174 -32.19 26.02 9.68
C ILE A 174 -32.12 27.41 9.01
N LEU A 175 -31.36 27.51 7.92
CA LEU A 175 -31.19 28.76 7.18
C LEU A 175 -32.47 29.20 6.48
N LYS A 176 -33.28 28.26 5.97
CA LYS A 176 -34.59 28.55 5.38
C LYS A 176 -35.59 29.08 6.43
N ARG A 177 -35.59 28.49 7.63
CA ARG A 177 -36.49 28.90 8.72
C ARG A 177 -36.22 30.32 9.21
N HIS A 178 -34.97 30.78 9.19
CA HIS A 178 -34.59 32.11 9.68
C HIS A 178 -34.87 33.25 8.69
N ASN A 179 -35.26 32.92 7.46
CA ASN A 179 -35.52 33.87 6.37
C ASN A 179 -37.02 34.03 6.05
N ASN A 180 -37.88 33.35 6.80
CA ASN A 180 -39.34 33.55 6.84
C ASN A 180 -39.70 34.15 8.21
#